data_AF-A0A973ET51-F1
#
_entry.id   AF-A0A973ET51-F1
#
_cell.length_a   1.000
_cell.length_b   1.000
_cell.length_c   1.000
_cell.angle_alpha   90.00
_cell.angle_beta   90.00
_cell.angle_gamma   90.00
#
_symmetry.space_group_name_H-M   'P 1'
#
loop_
_entity.id
_entity.type
_entity.pdbx_description
1 polymer ?
#
loop_
_entity_poly.entity_id
_entity_poly.type
_entity_poly.pdbx_seq_one_letter_code
_entity_poly.pdbx_strand_id
1 'polypeptide(L)'
;MNTWQGSMVVLAAAAGIAVSAVTGMRNLELYVLTFLILGLAAAAMKKVQAIHITLFCFFLSLFYIAAPPFLHTWPFRLLLPLVLYAMATLSIPALRRSVFWLRLGRLDRRTLSMVMITCILSGVFLVLWVVLLEPSMDVYAGQVPKLPLWALVLSGIFFALFNAAIEEAVFRGIFLQAMDSTPLQGRGALIVQGALFGLMHFAQGFPRGIEGAIMAGAYGMALGSLCRMSGGLLAPWIAHVFADIVIFALIIHHMPKAAP
;
A
#
# COMPACT_ATOMS: atom_id res chain seq x y z
N MET A 1 18.85 -12.00 23.24
CA MET A 1 19.56 -10.89 22.55
C MET A 1 19.35 -10.82 21.02
N ASN A 2 18.76 -11.83 20.34
CA ASN A 2 18.69 -11.86 18.86
C ASN A 2 17.48 -11.17 18.19
N THR A 3 16.49 -10.64 18.92
CA THR A 3 15.28 -10.02 18.31
C THR A 3 15.52 -8.58 17.84
N TRP A 4 16.40 -7.85 18.52
CA TRP A 4 16.68 -6.44 18.24
C TRP A 4 17.34 -6.20 16.89
N GLN A 5 18.29 -7.05 16.48
CA GLN A 5 19.04 -6.84 15.24
C GLN A 5 18.16 -6.95 13.99
N GLY A 6 17.24 -7.93 13.95
CA GLY A 6 16.25 -8.02 12.86
C GLY A 6 15.26 -6.86 12.85
N SER A 7 14.92 -6.37 14.05
CA SER A 7 14.03 -5.21 14.20
C SER A 7 14.66 -3.94 13.66
N MET A 8 15.95 -3.72 13.92
CA MET A 8 16.69 -2.58 13.36
C MET A 8 16.67 -2.58 11.83
N VAL A 9 16.80 -3.75 11.20
CA VAL A 9 16.72 -3.86 9.72
C VAL A 9 15.33 -3.49 9.21
N VAL A 10 14.26 -4.01 9.85
CA VAL A 10 12.88 -3.68 9.47
C VAL A 10 12.60 -2.18 9.61
N LEU A 11 13.01 -1.59 10.72
CA LEU A 11 12.80 -0.16 11.00
C LEU A 11 13.64 0.72 10.07
N ALA A 12 14.88 0.34 9.79
CA ALA A 12 15.72 1.04 8.82
C ALA A 12 15.13 0.96 7.40
N ALA A 13 14.58 -0.20 7.02
CA ALA A 13 13.95 -0.37 5.72
C ALA A 13 12.72 0.55 5.57
N ALA A 14 11.86 0.57 6.58
CA ALA A 14 10.71 1.46 6.63
C ALA A 14 11.09 2.94 6.63
N ALA A 15 12.11 3.32 7.41
CA ALA A 15 12.62 4.70 7.42
C ALA A 15 13.16 5.09 6.04
N GLY A 16 13.91 4.21 5.36
CA GLY A 16 14.39 4.45 4.00
C GLY A 16 13.26 4.71 3.02
N ILE A 17 12.19 3.92 3.06
CA ILE A 17 11.00 4.16 2.23
C ILE A 17 10.32 5.47 2.59
N ALA A 18 10.11 5.77 3.87
CA ALA A 18 9.51 7.02 4.31
C ALA A 18 10.29 8.24 3.80
N VAL A 19 11.62 8.24 3.95
CA VAL A 19 12.48 9.32 3.46
C VAL A 19 12.43 9.39 1.93
N SER A 20 12.42 8.25 1.23
CA SER A 20 12.30 8.24 -0.23
C SER A 20 10.99 8.87 -0.73
N ALA A 21 9.89 8.62 -0.02
CA ALA A 21 8.57 9.17 -0.35
C ALA A 21 8.53 10.69 -0.16
N VAL A 22 9.17 11.21 0.90
CA VAL A 22 9.20 12.65 1.18
C VAL A 22 10.19 13.41 0.29
N THR A 23 11.34 12.80 -0.02
CA THR A 23 12.41 13.45 -0.80
C THR A 23 12.21 13.36 -2.31
N GLY A 24 11.11 12.77 -2.78
CA GLY A 24 10.82 12.58 -4.19
C GLY A 24 11.81 11.62 -4.88
N MET A 25 12.28 10.61 -4.15
CA MET A 25 13.21 9.58 -4.66
C MET A 25 14.53 10.16 -5.20
N ARG A 26 15.08 11.19 -4.53
CA ARG A 26 16.47 11.60 -4.77
C ARG A 26 17.42 10.52 -4.24
N ASN A 27 18.57 10.34 -4.89
CA ASN A 27 19.60 9.36 -4.49
C ASN A 27 19.11 7.89 -4.51
N LEU A 28 18.33 7.49 -5.53
CA LEU A 28 17.84 6.11 -5.67
C LEU A 28 18.94 5.04 -5.60
N GLU A 29 20.12 5.31 -6.16
CA GLU A 29 21.28 4.42 -6.10
C GLU A 29 21.69 4.09 -4.65
N LEU A 30 21.65 5.10 -3.77
CA LEU A 30 21.92 4.92 -2.34
C LEU A 30 20.86 4.06 -1.67
N TYR A 31 19.58 4.21 -2.03
CA TYR A 31 18.51 3.35 -1.51
C TYR A 31 18.66 1.91 -1.98
N VAL A 32 18.98 1.67 -3.26
CA VAL A 32 19.25 0.33 -3.79
C VAL A 32 20.40 -0.34 -3.01
N LEU A 33 21.52 0.36 -2.85
CA LEU A 33 22.66 -0.15 -2.10
C LEU A 33 22.30 -0.40 -0.62
N THR A 34 21.55 0.51 0.00
CA THR A 34 21.11 0.39 1.39
C THR A 34 20.23 -0.84 1.58
N PHE A 35 19.21 -1.04 0.75
CA PHE A 35 18.31 -2.20 0.86
C PHE A 35 19.01 -3.51 0.52
N LEU A 36 19.99 -3.50 -0.38
CA LEU A 36 20.84 -4.66 -0.64
C LEU A 36 21.66 -5.03 0.61
N ILE A 37 22.36 -4.07 1.22
CA ILE A 37 23.16 -4.30 2.44
C ILE A 37 22.28 -4.78 3.59
N LEU A 38 21.13 -4.14 3.81
CA LEU A 38 20.17 -4.52 4.84
C LEU A 38 19.62 -5.94 4.60
N GLY A 39 19.32 -6.30 3.34
CA GLY A 39 18.86 -7.64 2.97
C GLY A 39 19.91 -8.72 3.19
N LEU A 40 21.18 -8.46 2.82
CA LEU A 40 22.30 -9.35 3.09
C LEU A 40 22.53 -9.53 4.60
N ALA A 41 22.45 -8.45 5.38
CA ALA A 41 22.53 -8.51 6.83
C ALA A 41 21.38 -9.34 7.43
N ALA A 42 20.14 -9.14 6.96
CA ALA A 42 18.98 -9.93 7.38
C ALA A 42 19.15 -11.42 7.06
N ALA A 43 19.70 -11.75 5.89
CA ALA A 43 20.01 -13.12 5.48
C ALA A 43 21.07 -13.76 6.37
N ALA A 44 22.18 -13.05 6.65
CA ALA A 44 23.23 -13.51 7.55
C ALA A 44 22.70 -13.80 8.97
N MET A 45 21.75 -12.97 9.44
CA MET A 45 21.08 -13.14 10.74
C MET A 45 19.90 -14.14 10.71
N LYS A 46 19.58 -14.72 9.55
CA LYS A 46 18.44 -15.63 9.33
C LYS A 46 17.09 -14.99 9.74
N LYS A 47 16.93 -13.69 9.51
CA LYS A 47 15.71 -12.91 9.86
C LYS A 47 14.79 -12.79 8.65
N VAL A 48 14.00 -13.83 8.42
CA VAL A 48 13.20 -13.99 7.19
C VAL A 48 12.24 -12.81 6.92
N GLN A 49 11.58 -12.29 7.95
CA GLN A 49 10.66 -11.14 7.79
C GLN A 49 11.38 -9.84 7.41
N ALA A 50 12.61 -9.66 7.90
CA ALA A 50 13.46 -8.54 7.49
C ALA A 50 13.91 -8.69 6.02
N ILE A 51 14.19 -9.93 5.57
CA ILE A 51 14.52 -10.19 4.15
C ILE A 51 13.35 -9.75 3.26
N HIS A 52 12.11 -10.11 3.57
CA HIS A 52 10.95 -9.76 2.74
C HIS A 52 10.80 -8.26 2.49
N ILE A 53 10.80 -7.45 3.57
CA ILE A 53 10.66 -6.00 3.43
C ILE A 53 11.85 -5.38 2.67
N THR A 54 13.09 -5.79 2.98
CA THR A 54 14.27 -5.28 2.26
C THR A 54 14.30 -5.68 0.79
N LEU A 55 13.87 -6.90 0.47
CA LEU A 55 13.83 -7.41 -0.91
C LEU A 55 12.78 -6.65 -1.74
N PHE A 56 11.60 -6.41 -1.18
CA PHE A 56 10.59 -5.58 -1.85
C PHE A 56 11.08 -4.13 -2.04
N CYS A 57 11.65 -3.51 -1.00
CA CYS A 57 12.17 -2.15 -1.07
C CYS A 57 13.32 -2.02 -2.08
N PHE A 58 14.18 -3.05 -2.16
CA PHE A 58 15.24 -3.15 -3.16
C PHE A 58 14.65 -3.15 -4.59
N PHE A 59 13.70 -4.03 -4.88
CA PHE A 59 13.06 -4.06 -6.21
C PHE A 59 12.30 -2.79 -6.54
N LEU A 60 11.63 -2.17 -5.55
CA LEU A 60 10.96 -0.89 -5.74
C LEU A 60 11.96 0.21 -6.11
N SER A 61 13.10 0.28 -5.43
CA SER A 61 14.13 1.30 -5.69
C SER A 61 14.82 1.06 -7.03
N LEU A 62 15.14 -0.21 -7.33
CA LEU A 62 15.74 -0.61 -8.60
C LEU A 62 14.81 -0.30 -9.78
N PHE A 63 13.51 -0.56 -9.60
CA PHE A 63 12.50 -0.26 -10.60
C PHE A 63 12.51 1.22 -10.99
N TYR A 64 12.58 2.13 -10.02
CA TYR A 64 12.61 3.57 -10.29
C TYR A 64 13.89 4.08 -10.99
N ILE A 65 14.98 3.31 -10.93
CA ILE A 65 16.22 3.62 -11.67
C ILE A 65 16.16 3.03 -13.09
N ALA A 66 15.75 1.77 -13.19
CA ALA A 66 15.94 0.98 -14.39
C ALA A 66 14.74 1.04 -15.36
N ALA A 67 13.54 1.32 -14.86
CA ALA A 67 12.35 1.33 -15.68
C ALA A 67 12.17 2.68 -16.40
N PRO A 68 11.66 2.68 -17.64
CA PRO A 68 11.29 3.91 -18.32
C PRO A 68 10.14 4.64 -17.59
N PRO A 69 10.09 5.99 -17.63
CA PRO A 69 9.14 6.79 -16.84
C PRO A 69 7.66 6.43 -17.03
N PHE A 70 7.26 5.94 -18.21
CA PHE A 70 5.87 5.55 -18.45
C PHE A 70 5.40 4.37 -17.60
N LEU A 71 6.33 3.54 -17.07
CA LEU A 71 6.02 2.48 -16.12
C LEU A 71 5.93 2.98 -14.67
N HIS A 72 6.33 4.22 -14.39
CA HIS A 72 6.23 4.78 -13.03
C HIS A 72 4.79 5.18 -12.65
N THR A 73 3.83 4.97 -13.56
CA THR A 73 2.41 5.20 -13.33
C THR A 73 1.70 3.96 -12.79
N TRP A 74 0.47 4.16 -12.31
CA TRP A 74 -0.40 3.05 -11.94
C TRP A 74 -0.71 2.16 -13.16
N PRO A 75 -0.77 0.82 -13.02
CA PRO A 75 -0.52 0.02 -11.80
C PRO A 75 0.94 -0.42 -11.63
N PHE A 76 1.77 -0.16 -12.63
CA PHE A 76 3.10 -0.74 -12.78
C PHE A 76 4.06 -0.35 -11.65
N ARG A 77 3.92 0.87 -11.12
CA ARG A 77 4.69 1.40 -9.99
C ARG A 77 4.86 0.42 -8.83
N LEU A 78 3.79 -0.26 -8.42
CA LEU A 78 3.82 -1.25 -7.35
C LEU A 78 3.74 -2.69 -7.86
N LEU A 79 3.03 -2.92 -8.96
CA LEU A 79 2.85 -4.24 -9.53
C LEU A 79 4.18 -4.89 -9.92
N LEU A 80 5.05 -4.18 -10.65
CA LEU A 80 6.30 -4.76 -11.15
C LEU A 80 7.28 -5.09 -10.00
N PRO A 81 7.54 -4.19 -9.03
CA PRO A 81 8.30 -4.55 -7.83
C PRO A 81 7.70 -5.73 -7.06
N LEU A 82 6.37 -5.79 -6.93
CA LEU A 82 5.68 -6.89 -6.24
C LEU A 82 5.85 -8.22 -6.98
N VAL A 83 5.77 -8.23 -8.32
CA VAL A 83 5.99 -9.42 -9.15
C VAL A 83 7.43 -9.90 -9.04
N LEU A 84 8.43 -9.01 -9.13
CA LEU A 84 9.84 -9.36 -8.94
C LEU A 84 10.10 -9.94 -7.54
N TYR A 85 9.54 -9.31 -6.50
CA TYR A 85 9.57 -9.81 -5.13
C TYR A 85 8.93 -11.21 -5.02
N ALA A 86 7.77 -11.42 -5.64
CA ALA A 86 7.08 -12.70 -5.61
C ALA A 86 7.88 -13.79 -6.31
N MET A 87 8.44 -13.52 -7.49
CA MET A 87 9.30 -14.47 -8.21
C MET A 87 10.53 -14.88 -7.39
N ALA A 88 11.22 -13.91 -6.77
CA ALA A 88 12.36 -14.19 -5.90
C ALA A 88 11.95 -15.00 -4.66
N THR A 89 10.83 -14.65 -4.03
CA THR A 89 10.28 -15.35 -2.86
C THR A 89 9.88 -16.79 -3.17
N LEU A 90 9.23 -17.02 -4.32
CA LEU A 90 8.81 -18.36 -4.76
C LEU A 90 9.99 -19.25 -5.15
N SER A 91 11.07 -18.65 -5.65
CA SER A 91 12.30 -19.34 -6.05
C SER A 91 13.15 -19.82 -4.87
N ILE A 92 13.00 -19.21 -3.68
CA ILE A 92 13.77 -19.54 -2.48
C ILE A 92 12.89 -20.29 -1.47
N PRO A 93 13.10 -21.60 -1.22
CA PRO A 93 12.22 -22.41 -0.37
C PRO A 93 12.00 -21.84 1.04
N ALA A 94 13.03 -21.23 1.65
CA ALA A 94 12.94 -20.62 2.97
C ALA A 94 12.00 -19.40 2.99
N LEU A 95 12.04 -18.56 1.93
CA LEU A 95 11.16 -17.39 1.82
C LEU A 95 9.73 -17.83 1.51
N ARG A 96 9.53 -18.74 0.54
CA ARG A 96 8.21 -19.27 0.19
C ARG A 96 7.45 -19.82 1.39
N ARG A 97 8.11 -20.60 2.26
CA ARG A 97 7.48 -21.20 3.45
C ARG A 97 7.11 -20.18 4.55
N SER A 98 7.62 -18.96 4.45
CA SER A 98 7.39 -17.89 5.42
C SER A 98 6.31 -16.89 5.01
N VAL A 99 5.73 -17.04 3.81
CA VAL A 99 4.61 -16.24 3.34
C VAL A 99 3.33 -16.76 3.99
N PHE A 100 2.95 -16.15 5.11
CA PHE A 100 1.74 -16.53 5.85
C PHE A 100 0.54 -15.61 5.55
N TRP A 101 0.78 -14.50 4.84
CA TRP A 101 -0.21 -13.47 4.57
C TRP A 101 -1.11 -13.78 3.36
N LEU A 102 -0.72 -14.72 2.49
CA LEU A 102 -1.56 -15.21 1.37
C LEU A 102 -2.69 -16.13 1.88
N ARG A 103 -3.50 -15.61 2.79
CA ARG A 103 -4.67 -16.26 3.37
C ARG A 103 -5.85 -15.32 3.20
N LEU A 104 -7.01 -15.87 2.85
CA LEU A 104 -8.24 -15.09 2.80
C LEU A 104 -8.62 -14.57 4.21
N GLY A 105 -8.42 -15.40 5.24
CA GLY A 105 -8.84 -15.08 6.60
C GLY A 105 -10.30 -15.44 6.84
N ARG A 106 -10.85 -14.96 7.96
CA ARG A 106 -12.21 -15.26 8.42
C ARG A 106 -13.12 -14.04 8.25
N LEU A 107 -14.37 -14.28 7.87
CA LEU A 107 -15.44 -13.27 7.80
C LEU A 107 -16.56 -13.63 8.77
N ASP A 108 -16.25 -13.65 10.08
CA ASP A 108 -17.27 -13.78 11.10
C ASP A 108 -18.09 -12.49 11.26
N ARG A 109 -19.19 -12.56 12.03
CA ARG A 109 -20.09 -11.42 12.24
C ARG A 109 -19.36 -10.18 12.76
N ARG A 110 -18.35 -10.35 13.62
CA ARG A 110 -17.58 -9.23 14.19
C ARG A 110 -16.72 -8.57 13.13
N THR A 111 -16.02 -9.37 12.33
CA THR A 111 -15.18 -8.90 11.22
C THR A 111 -16.03 -8.20 10.17
N LEU A 112 -17.15 -8.80 9.77
CA LEU A 112 -18.07 -8.19 8.81
C LEU A 112 -18.63 -6.85 9.31
N SER A 113 -18.98 -6.76 10.60
CA SER A 113 -19.43 -5.50 11.19
C SER A 113 -18.35 -4.42 11.11
N MET A 114 -17.09 -4.77 11.37
CA MET A 114 -15.97 -3.82 11.26
C MET A 114 -15.65 -3.45 9.81
N VAL A 115 -15.81 -4.37 8.86
CA VAL A 115 -15.72 -4.06 7.42
C VAL A 115 -16.78 -3.03 7.05
N MET A 116 -18.05 -3.25 7.43
CA MET A 116 -19.13 -2.32 7.15
C MET A 116 -18.90 -0.93 7.76
N ILE A 117 -18.48 -0.88 9.03
CA ILE A 117 -18.12 0.39 9.70
C ILE A 117 -16.99 1.08 8.94
N THR A 118 -15.95 0.34 8.56
CA THR A 118 -14.81 0.88 7.82
C THR A 118 -15.23 1.44 6.46
N CYS A 119 -16.08 0.74 5.71
CA CYS A 119 -16.64 1.21 4.44
C CYS A 119 -17.45 2.49 4.61
N ILE A 120 -18.37 2.53 5.57
CA ILE A 120 -19.23 3.69 5.80
C ILE A 120 -18.39 4.90 6.20
N LEU A 121 -17.49 4.74 7.18
CA LEU A 121 -16.66 5.83 7.65
C LEU A 121 -15.72 6.33 6.54
N SER A 122 -15.06 5.44 5.80
CA SER A 122 -14.17 5.86 4.71
C SER A 122 -14.93 6.61 3.62
N GLY A 123 -16.12 6.12 3.22
CA GLY A 123 -16.97 6.81 2.25
C GLY A 123 -17.41 8.19 2.72
N VAL A 124 -17.88 8.31 3.97
CA VAL A 124 -18.28 9.60 4.56
C VAL A 124 -17.09 10.56 4.62
N PHE A 125 -15.94 10.12 5.12
CA PHE A 125 -14.76 10.99 5.23
C PHE A 125 -14.23 11.44 3.86
N LEU A 126 -14.27 10.58 2.84
CA LEU A 126 -13.92 10.95 1.48
C LEU A 126 -14.87 12.03 0.92
N VAL A 127 -16.18 11.84 1.08
CA VAL A 127 -17.18 12.83 0.63
C VAL A 127 -17.00 14.16 1.38
N LEU A 128 -16.85 14.12 2.70
CA LEU A 128 -16.61 15.32 3.52
C LEU A 128 -15.32 16.03 3.12
N TRP A 129 -14.25 15.28 2.83
CA TRP A 129 -13.00 15.86 2.36
C TRP A 129 -13.18 16.61 1.04
N VAL A 130 -13.91 16.03 0.08
CA VAL A 130 -14.18 16.71 -1.20
C VAL A 130 -15.05 17.95 -1.02
N VAL A 131 -16.12 17.85 -0.23
CA VAL A 131 -17.10 18.94 -0.05
C VAL A 131 -16.56 20.08 0.82
N LEU A 132 -15.77 19.77 1.85
CA LEU A 132 -15.30 20.79 2.80
C LEU A 132 -13.96 21.42 2.41
N LEU A 133 -13.08 20.67 1.73
CA LEU A 133 -11.73 21.15 1.40
C LEU A 133 -11.52 21.41 -0.09
N GLU A 134 -12.51 21.11 -0.93
CA GLU A 134 -12.50 21.37 -2.39
C GLU A 134 -11.13 21.09 -3.07
N PRO A 135 -10.57 19.88 -2.89
CA PRO A 135 -9.24 19.57 -3.39
C PRO A 135 -9.24 19.55 -4.92
N SER A 136 -8.17 20.08 -5.55
CA SER A 136 -8.03 20.04 -7.01
C SER A 136 -7.99 18.59 -7.51
N MET A 137 -8.95 18.27 -8.39
CA MET A 137 -9.12 16.97 -9.03
C MET A 137 -8.42 16.85 -10.40
N ASP A 138 -7.80 17.92 -10.89
CA ASP A 138 -7.32 18.02 -12.28
C ASP A 138 -6.34 16.91 -12.67
N VAL A 139 -5.47 16.53 -11.73
CA VAL A 139 -4.47 15.48 -11.93
C VAL A 139 -5.12 14.12 -12.17
N TYR A 140 -6.28 13.85 -11.55
CA TYR A 140 -7.01 12.59 -11.71
C TYR A 140 -7.98 12.64 -12.89
N ALA A 141 -8.65 13.77 -13.09
CA ALA A 141 -9.56 13.98 -14.22
C ALA A 141 -8.83 13.79 -15.56
N GLY A 142 -7.58 14.27 -15.67
CA GLY A 142 -6.74 14.07 -16.86
C GLY A 142 -6.32 12.62 -17.13
N GLN A 143 -6.43 11.72 -16.15
CA GLN A 143 -6.08 10.31 -16.28
C GLN A 143 -7.28 9.44 -16.69
N VAL A 144 -8.50 9.94 -16.55
CA VAL A 144 -9.68 9.15 -16.91
C VAL A 144 -9.90 9.22 -18.42
N PRO A 145 -9.95 8.06 -19.10
CA PRO A 145 -10.14 8.02 -20.55
C PRO A 145 -11.55 8.48 -20.91
N LYS A 146 -11.70 9.11 -22.08
CA LYS A 146 -12.99 9.52 -22.64
C LYS A 146 -13.75 8.29 -23.16
N LEU A 147 -14.41 7.57 -22.25
CA LEU A 147 -15.16 6.35 -22.52
C LEU A 147 -16.66 6.55 -22.19
N PRO A 148 -17.56 5.75 -22.79
CA PRO A 148 -18.97 5.74 -22.38
C PRO A 148 -19.09 5.30 -20.91
N LEU A 149 -20.15 5.75 -20.22
CA LEU A 149 -20.34 5.55 -18.78
C LEU A 149 -20.20 4.08 -18.35
N TRP A 150 -20.77 3.14 -19.10
CA TRP A 150 -20.67 1.70 -18.77
C TRP A 150 -19.22 1.21 -18.76
N ALA A 151 -18.40 1.68 -19.70
CA ALA A 151 -16.99 1.31 -19.78
C ALA A 151 -16.20 1.96 -18.64
N LEU A 152 -16.51 3.21 -18.27
CA LEU A 152 -15.96 3.85 -17.09
C LEU A 152 -16.29 3.07 -15.81
N VAL A 153 -17.55 2.65 -15.63
CA VAL A 153 -17.96 1.84 -14.47
C VAL A 153 -17.14 0.54 -14.40
N LEU A 154 -16.99 -0.17 -15.51
CA LEU A 154 -16.16 -1.38 -15.55
C LEU A 154 -14.68 -1.10 -15.25
N SER A 155 -14.12 -0.01 -15.79
CA SER A 155 -12.75 0.42 -15.49
C SER A 155 -12.57 0.77 -14.02
N GLY A 156 -13.55 1.42 -13.39
CA GLY A 156 -13.53 1.75 -11.96
C GLY A 156 -13.57 0.51 -11.07
N ILE A 157 -14.41 -0.47 -11.42
CA ILE A 157 -14.46 -1.75 -10.71
C ILE A 157 -13.11 -2.48 -10.87
N PHE A 158 -12.57 -2.56 -12.09
CA PHE A 158 -11.27 -3.20 -12.32
C PHE A 158 -10.15 -2.51 -11.54
N PHE A 159 -10.10 -1.17 -11.59
CA PHE A 159 -9.18 -0.36 -10.81
C PHE A 159 -9.28 -0.70 -9.32
N ALA A 160 -10.48 -0.64 -8.74
CA ALA A 160 -10.69 -0.88 -7.31
C ALA A 160 -10.28 -2.29 -6.88
N LEU A 161 -10.65 -3.31 -7.64
CA LEU A 161 -10.30 -4.70 -7.34
C LEU A 161 -8.77 -4.92 -7.36
N PHE A 162 -8.11 -4.39 -8.40
CA PHE A 162 -6.70 -4.64 -8.65
C PHE A 162 -5.79 -3.77 -7.79
N ASN A 163 -6.15 -2.49 -7.60
CA ASN A 163 -5.44 -1.56 -6.74
C ASN A 163 -5.45 -2.05 -5.29
N ALA A 164 -6.63 -2.35 -4.75
CA ALA A 164 -6.77 -2.93 -3.41
C ALA A 164 -5.93 -4.21 -3.26
N ALA A 165 -5.91 -5.10 -4.26
CA ALA A 165 -5.13 -6.33 -4.17
C ALA A 165 -3.62 -6.06 -4.06
N ILE A 166 -3.09 -5.15 -4.89
CA ILE A 166 -1.66 -4.79 -4.88
C ILE A 166 -1.29 -4.11 -3.57
N GLU A 167 -2.04 -3.08 -3.17
CA GLU A 167 -1.73 -2.31 -1.98
C GLU A 167 -1.86 -3.16 -0.71
N GLU A 168 -2.89 -4.00 -0.60
CA GLU A 168 -3.04 -4.88 0.57
C GLU A 168 -1.94 -5.95 0.62
N ALA A 169 -1.50 -6.48 -0.52
CA ALA A 169 -0.35 -7.40 -0.56
C ALA A 169 0.94 -6.71 -0.08
N VAL A 170 1.21 -5.49 -0.53
CA VAL A 170 2.39 -4.73 -0.11
C VAL A 170 2.29 -4.36 1.36
N PHE A 171 1.28 -3.60 1.74
CA PHE A 171 1.22 -3.04 3.08
C PHE A 171 0.85 -4.11 4.11
N ARG A 172 -0.19 -4.91 3.91
CA ARG A 172 -0.66 -5.86 4.95
C ARG A 172 0.08 -7.18 4.85
N GLY A 173 0.49 -7.58 3.65
CA GLY A 173 1.31 -8.76 3.46
C GLY A 173 2.77 -8.57 3.87
N ILE A 174 3.46 -7.58 3.30
CA ILE A 174 4.91 -7.42 3.47
C ILE A 174 5.23 -6.52 4.67
N PHE A 175 4.70 -5.29 4.71
CA PHE A 175 5.09 -4.31 5.74
C PHE A 175 4.54 -4.68 7.12
N LEU A 176 3.26 -5.03 7.24
CA LEU A 176 2.64 -5.31 8.54
C LEU A 176 3.29 -6.51 9.20
N GLN A 177 3.50 -7.56 8.41
CA GLN A 177 4.11 -8.78 8.91
C GLN A 177 5.57 -8.57 9.32
N ALA A 178 6.33 -7.76 8.55
CA ALA A 178 7.67 -7.37 8.94
C ALA A 178 7.66 -6.60 10.27
N MET A 179 6.76 -5.63 10.44
CA MET A 179 6.62 -4.84 11.67
C MET A 179 6.19 -5.69 12.87
N ASP A 180 5.29 -6.64 12.66
CA ASP A 180 4.86 -7.60 13.69
C ASP A 180 5.95 -8.58 14.11
N SER A 181 7.06 -8.68 13.36
CA SER A 181 8.24 -9.44 13.77
C SER A 181 9.20 -8.68 14.70
N THR A 182 8.86 -7.43 15.03
CA THR A 182 9.67 -6.52 15.87
C THR A 182 9.02 -6.27 17.24
N PRO A 183 9.72 -5.68 18.21
CA PRO A 183 9.11 -5.19 19.45
C PRO A 183 7.97 -4.18 19.27
N LEU A 184 7.80 -3.58 18.08
CA LEU A 184 6.66 -2.71 17.77
C LEU A 184 5.35 -3.47 17.53
N GLN A 185 5.35 -4.81 17.55
CA GLN A 185 4.19 -5.65 17.33
C GLN A 185 2.91 -5.12 18.00
N GLY A 186 1.75 -5.37 17.39
CA GLY A 186 0.50 -4.82 17.88
C GLY A 186 0.29 -3.37 17.45
N ARG A 187 0.06 -2.45 18.39
CA ARG A 187 -0.33 -1.06 18.05
C ARG A 187 0.78 -0.28 17.34
N GLY A 188 2.05 -0.46 17.73
CA GLY A 188 3.18 0.24 17.11
C GLY A 188 3.30 -0.09 15.61
N ALA A 189 3.19 -1.37 15.28
CA ALA A 189 3.23 -1.87 13.91
C ALA A 189 2.06 -1.32 13.06
N LEU A 190 0.86 -1.18 13.63
CA LEU A 190 -0.27 -0.54 12.93
C LEU A 190 0.02 0.94 12.64
N ILE A 191 0.53 1.68 13.64
CA ILE A 191 0.82 3.10 13.51
C ILE A 191 1.89 3.33 12.44
N VAL A 192 3.02 2.61 12.52
CA VAL A 192 4.12 2.77 11.56
C VAL A 192 3.68 2.41 10.15
N GLN A 193 2.97 1.28 9.98
CA GLN A 193 2.41 0.93 8.70
C GLN A 193 1.42 1.96 8.16
N GLY A 194 0.48 2.40 9.00
CA GLY A 194 -0.50 3.40 8.62
C GLY A 194 0.19 4.67 8.15
N ALA A 195 1.19 5.15 8.90
CA ALA A 195 1.99 6.30 8.52
C ALA A 195 2.69 6.10 7.15
N LEU A 196 3.31 4.93 6.91
CA LEU A 196 3.92 4.62 5.61
C LEU A 196 2.90 4.61 4.46
N PHE A 197 1.71 4.05 4.69
CA PHE A 197 0.63 4.06 3.73
C PHE A 197 0.20 5.49 3.39
N GLY A 198 0.01 6.33 4.41
CA GLY A 198 -0.32 7.75 4.25
C GLY A 198 0.77 8.54 3.53
N LEU A 199 2.04 8.34 3.87
CA LEU A 199 3.17 9.00 3.21
C LEU A 199 3.25 8.67 1.71
N MET A 200 2.93 7.43 1.33
CA MET A 200 2.88 7.04 -0.08
C MET A 200 1.74 7.72 -0.86
N HIS A 201 0.72 8.22 -0.15
CA HIS A 201 -0.39 8.98 -0.72
C HIS A 201 -0.11 10.49 -0.81
N PHE A 202 0.86 11.01 -0.05
CA PHE A 202 1.15 12.45 0.04
C PHE A 202 1.34 13.12 -1.34
N ALA A 203 2.17 12.54 -2.21
CA ALA A 203 2.53 13.16 -3.49
C ALA A 203 1.67 12.70 -4.68
N GLN A 204 1.24 11.43 -4.69
CA GLN A 204 0.67 10.79 -5.90
C GLN A 204 -0.58 9.93 -5.64
N GLY A 205 -0.95 9.67 -4.38
CA GLY A 205 -2.13 8.86 -4.07
C GLY A 205 -3.39 9.71 -4.03
N PHE A 206 -4.55 9.06 -3.88
CA PHE A 206 -5.82 9.74 -3.60
C PHE A 206 -6.34 9.27 -2.24
N PRO A 207 -6.71 10.17 -1.32
CA PRO A 207 -6.53 11.62 -1.36
C PRO A 207 -5.05 12.04 -1.21
N ARG A 208 -4.63 13.11 -1.91
CA ARG A 208 -3.26 13.68 -1.84
C ARG A 208 -3.11 14.81 -0.83
N GLY A 209 -1.88 15.28 -0.62
CA GLY A 209 -1.58 16.37 0.30
C GLY A 209 -1.46 15.89 1.75
N ILE A 210 -1.35 16.84 2.69
CA ILE A 210 -1.18 16.53 4.12
C ILE A 210 -2.45 15.87 4.67
N GLU A 211 -3.60 16.46 4.36
CA GLU A 211 -4.92 15.99 4.79
C GLU A 211 -5.18 14.59 4.23
N GLY A 212 -4.89 14.40 2.94
CA GLY A 212 -5.03 13.11 2.29
C GLY A 212 -4.09 12.05 2.87
N ALA A 213 -2.83 12.40 3.15
CA ALA A 213 -1.88 11.50 3.80
C ALA A 213 -2.33 11.09 5.22
N ILE A 214 -2.90 12.01 6.00
CA ILE A 214 -3.44 11.72 7.33
C ILE A 214 -4.65 10.78 7.23
N MET A 215 -5.59 11.07 6.32
CA MET A 215 -6.77 10.23 6.09
C MET A 215 -6.38 8.82 5.62
N ALA A 216 -5.52 8.73 4.61
CA ALA A 216 -4.99 7.47 4.10
C ALA A 216 -4.25 6.72 5.20
N GLY A 217 -3.46 7.40 6.04
CA GLY A 217 -2.77 6.75 7.15
C GLY A 217 -3.71 6.18 8.21
N ALA A 218 -4.75 6.94 8.60
CA ALA A 218 -5.80 6.48 9.51
C ALA A 218 -6.58 5.28 8.92
N TYR A 219 -6.93 5.37 7.64
CA TYR A 219 -7.55 4.28 6.90
C TYR A 219 -6.65 3.05 6.85
N GLY A 220 -5.36 3.24 6.62
CA GLY A 220 -4.37 2.18 6.64
C GLY A 220 -4.26 1.49 8.02
N MET A 221 -4.40 2.22 9.12
CA MET A 221 -4.47 1.61 10.45
C MET A 221 -5.74 0.75 10.62
N ALA A 222 -6.88 1.21 10.10
CA ALA A 222 -8.13 0.44 10.11
C ALA A 222 -8.02 -0.85 9.28
N LEU A 223 -7.48 -0.78 8.07
CA LEU A 223 -7.24 -1.95 7.22
C LEU A 223 -6.25 -2.94 7.85
N GLY A 224 -5.17 -2.44 8.47
CA GLY A 224 -4.24 -3.29 9.22
C GLY A 224 -4.92 -4.01 10.39
N SER A 225 -5.85 -3.33 11.06
CA SER A 225 -6.65 -3.93 12.14
C SER A 225 -7.58 -5.01 11.62
N LEU A 226 -8.28 -4.78 10.49
CA LEU A 226 -9.10 -5.79 9.81
C LEU A 226 -8.28 -7.00 9.38
N CYS A 227 -7.08 -6.79 8.85
CA CYS A 227 -6.16 -7.88 8.46
C CYS A 227 -5.84 -8.79 9.66
N ARG A 228 -5.51 -8.21 10.83
CA ARG A 228 -5.21 -9.00 12.02
C ARG A 228 -6.44 -9.67 12.63
N MET A 229 -7.56 -8.97 12.65
CA MET A 229 -8.83 -9.53 13.17
C MET A 229 -9.28 -10.74 12.36
N SER A 230 -9.20 -10.65 11.03
CA SER A 230 -9.60 -11.74 10.12
C SER A 230 -8.51 -12.81 9.97
N GLY A 231 -7.25 -12.48 10.23
CA GLY A 231 -6.10 -13.36 9.98
C GLY A 231 -5.81 -13.57 8.49
N GLY A 232 -6.19 -12.61 7.64
CA GLY A 232 -5.98 -12.66 6.19
C GLY A 232 -6.32 -11.35 5.48
N LEU A 233 -6.21 -11.34 4.15
CA LEU A 233 -6.35 -10.14 3.34
C LEU A 233 -7.77 -9.87 2.83
N LEU A 234 -8.71 -10.82 2.94
CA LEU A 234 -10.03 -10.67 2.34
C LEU A 234 -10.83 -9.52 2.98
N ALA A 235 -10.85 -9.44 4.31
CA ALA A 235 -11.58 -8.39 5.03
C ALA A 235 -11.09 -6.98 4.69
N PRO A 236 -9.78 -6.66 4.78
CA PRO A 236 -9.31 -5.33 4.41
C PRO A 236 -9.40 -5.09 2.90
N TRP A 237 -9.24 -6.12 2.05
CA TRP A 237 -9.43 -5.98 0.60
C TRP A 237 -10.86 -5.56 0.24
N ILE A 238 -11.90 -6.17 0.83
CA ILE A 238 -13.30 -5.76 0.60
C ILE A 238 -13.51 -4.29 0.99
N ALA A 239 -13.01 -3.88 2.15
CA ALA A 239 -13.12 -2.49 2.60
C ALA A 239 -12.38 -1.53 1.64
N HIS A 240 -11.18 -1.91 1.20
CA HIS A 240 -10.37 -1.14 0.26
C HIS A 240 -11.07 -0.99 -1.09
N VAL A 241 -11.58 -2.07 -1.68
CA VAL A 241 -12.36 -2.02 -2.93
C VAL A 241 -13.52 -1.03 -2.82
N PHE A 242 -14.25 -1.04 -1.70
CA PHE A 242 -15.34 -0.08 -1.50
C PHE A 242 -14.84 1.37 -1.50
N ALA A 243 -13.75 1.68 -0.78
CA ALA A 243 -13.17 3.01 -0.78
C ALA A 243 -12.74 3.45 -2.19
N ASP A 244 -12.10 2.57 -2.95
CA ASP A 244 -11.66 2.86 -4.32
C ASP A 244 -12.85 3.10 -5.28
N ILE A 245 -13.96 2.38 -5.10
CA ILE A 245 -15.20 2.65 -5.85
C ILE A 245 -15.74 4.04 -5.52
N VAL A 246 -15.75 4.45 -4.24
CA VAL A 246 -16.19 5.79 -3.83
C VAL A 246 -15.27 6.86 -4.41
N ILE A 247 -13.94 6.66 -4.36
CA ILE A 247 -12.95 7.55 -4.98
C ILE A 247 -13.23 7.71 -6.46
N PHE A 248 -13.40 6.60 -7.18
CA PHE A 248 -13.66 6.63 -8.61
C PHE A 248 -14.97 7.35 -8.96
N ALA A 249 -16.04 7.12 -8.18
CA ALA A 249 -17.31 7.82 -8.32
C ALA A 249 -17.17 9.33 -8.09
N LEU A 250 -16.41 9.74 -7.07
CA LEU A 250 -16.11 11.15 -6.80
C LEU A 250 -15.35 11.79 -7.97
N ILE A 251 -14.34 11.10 -8.51
CA ILE A 251 -13.55 11.59 -9.65
C ILE A 251 -14.44 11.80 -10.87
N ILE A 252 -15.28 10.82 -11.24
CA ILE A 252 -16.22 10.95 -12.38
C ILE A 252 -17.20 12.10 -12.17
N HIS A 253 -17.75 12.23 -10.97
CA HIS A 253 -18.73 13.28 -10.68
C HIS A 253 -18.16 14.70 -10.88
N HIS A 254 -16.86 14.88 -10.59
CA HIS A 254 -16.17 16.17 -10.69
C HIS A 254 -15.50 16.41 -12.05
N MET A 255 -15.68 15.51 -13.04
CA MET A 255 -15.18 15.77 -14.38
C MET A 255 -15.93 16.93 -15.03
N PRO A 256 -15.23 17.78 -15.79
CA PRO A 256 -15.89 18.73 -16.67
C PRO A 256 -16.85 17.96 -17.57
N LYS A 257 -18.13 18.31 -17.54
CA LYS A 257 -19.09 17.78 -18.52
C LYS A 257 -18.56 18.15 -19.90
N ALA A 258 -18.44 17.16 -20.80
CA ALA A 258 -18.08 17.44 -22.18
C ALA A 258 -19.08 18.49 -22.71
N ALA A 259 -18.57 19.59 -23.27
CA ALA A 259 -19.41 20.53 -23.97
C ALA A 259 -20.16 19.79 -25.08
N PRO A 260 -21.47 20.01 -25.26
CA PRO A 260 -22.27 19.34 -26.27
C PRO A 260 -21.73 19.56 -27.68
#